data_AF-A0A425CT51-F1
#
_entry.id   AF-A0A425CT51-F1
#
_cell.length_a   1.000
_cell.length_b   1.000
_cell.length_c   1.000
_cell.angle_alpha   90.00
_cell.angle_beta   90.00
_cell.angle_gamma   90.00
#
_symmetry.space_group_name_H-M   'P 1'
#
loop_
_entity.id
_entity.type
_entity.pdbx_description
1 polymer ?
#
loop_
_entity_poly.entity_id
_entity_poly.type
_entity_poly.pdbx_seq_one_letter_code
_entity_poly.pdbx_strand_id
1 'polypeptide(L)'
;MEYIGVHHTLHGIHPNRRPQNGALDAADVERNRQVSSVLVVVENFIGRVCSFWKVSHATFTWDEKIDGVFQRTTFALTNFHISLMPARAKDEDYYVLVMARYQGMSNERKRKCAESQRRYRMNRQNRIAIDRSVRYMHSSVI
;
A
#
# COMPACT_ATOMS: atom_id res chain seq x y z
N MET A 1 6.17 -17.62 4.50
CA MET A 1 5.02 -18.00 3.66
C MET A 1 4.66 -16.81 2.81
N GLU A 2 5.29 -16.70 1.64
CA GLU A 2 5.02 -15.65 0.67
C GLU A 2 3.70 -15.99 -0.02
N TYR A 3 2.78 -15.02 -0.11
CA TYR A 3 1.49 -15.23 -0.79
C TYR A 3 1.76 -15.36 -2.29
N ILE A 4 1.87 -16.59 -2.77
CA ILE A 4 1.99 -16.98 -4.18
C ILE A 4 0.57 -17.15 -4.71
N GLY A 5 -0.14 -16.05 -4.90
CA GLY A 5 -1.42 -16.05 -5.60
C GLY A 5 -1.30 -15.06 -6.76
N VAL A 6 -1.59 -15.50 -7.98
CA VAL A 6 -1.56 -14.76 -9.26
C VAL A 6 -0.29 -14.93 -10.11
N HIS A 7 0.93 -14.90 -9.56
CA HIS A 7 2.15 -14.79 -10.40
C HIS A 7 2.45 -16.00 -11.31
N HIS A 8 2.04 -17.22 -10.95
CA HIS A 8 2.41 -18.41 -11.74
C HIS A 8 1.45 -18.71 -12.90
N THR A 9 0.25 -18.13 -12.88
CA THR A 9 -0.83 -18.38 -13.86
C THR A 9 -1.19 -17.13 -14.67
N LEU A 10 -0.95 -15.95 -14.11
CA LEU A 10 -1.16 -14.65 -14.73
C LEU A 10 0.14 -13.87 -14.62
N HIS A 11 0.67 -13.39 -15.75
CA HIS A 11 1.84 -12.51 -15.80
C HIS A 11 1.49 -11.13 -15.22
N GLY A 12 1.29 -11.06 -13.91
CA GLY A 12 0.90 -9.87 -13.18
C GLY A 12 2.08 -8.94 -12.97
N ILE A 13 1.97 -7.70 -13.45
CA ILE A 13 2.96 -6.65 -13.17
C ILE A 13 2.63 -6.06 -11.80
N HIS A 14 3.40 -6.43 -10.78
CA HIS A 14 3.25 -5.94 -9.42
C HIS A 14 4.50 -5.20 -8.94
N PRO A 15 4.37 -4.21 -8.04
CA PRO A 15 5.51 -3.63 -7.36
C PRO A 15 6.30 -4.69 -6.57
N ASN A 16 7.62 -4.65 -6.70
CA ASN A 16 8.56 -5.48 -5.95
C ASN A 16 8.39 -5.21 -4.45
N ARG A 17 8.22 -6.28 -3.66
CA ARG A 17 8.13 -6.16 -2.21
C ARG A 17 9.50 -5.91 -1.60
N ARG A 18 9.53 -5.13 -0.53
CA ARG A 18 10.74 -4.91 0.25
C ARG A 18 11.18 -6.24 0.90
N PRO A 19 12.45 -6.63 0.78
CA PRO A 19 12.96 -7.85 1.42
C PRO A 19 12.92 -7.72 2.95
N GLN A 20 12.79 -8.85 3.64
CA GLN A 20 12.46 -8.92 5.07
C GLN A 20 13.42 -8.14 5.99
N ASN A 21 14.69 -8.00 5.59
CA ASN A 21 15.74 -7.27 6.32
C ASN A 21 16.52 -6.26 5.45
N GLY A 22 15.97 -5.83 4.31
CA GLY A 22 16.69 -4.99 3.35
C GLY A 22 15.90 -3.81 2.82
N ALA A 23 16.57 -2.96 2.05
CA ALA A 23 15.92 -1.93 1.24
C ALA A 23 15.76 -2.44 -0.19
N LEU A 24 14.80 -1.87 -0.92
CA LEU A 24 14.79 -1.98 -2.38
C LEU A 24 15.99 -1.18 -2.92
N ASP A 25 16.59 -1.66 -4.00
CA ASP A 25 17.59 -0.87 -4.71
C ASP A 25 16.94 0.33 -5.42
N ALA A 26 17.76 1.25 -5.95
CA ALA A 26 17.24 2.44 -6.62
C ALA A 26 16.43 2.11 -7.89
N ALA A 27 16.79 1.04 -8.61
CA ALA A 27 16.13 0.62 -9.83
C ALA A 27 14.75 0.00 -9.54
N ASP A 28 14.65 -0.81 -8.49
CA ASP A 28 13.41 -1.39 -7.97
C ASP A 28 12.45 -0.33 -7.46
N VAL A 29 12.96 0.70 -6.78
CA VAL A 29 12.15 1.83 -6.33
C VAL A 29 11.57 2.57 -7.53
N GLU A 30 12.39 2.84 -8.55
CA GLU A 30 11.94 3.54 -9.75
C GLU A 30 10.94 2.70 -10.57
N ARG A 31 11.22 1.40 -10.74
CA ARG A 31 10.29 0.45 -11.36
C ARG A 31 8.95 0.43 -10.63
N ASN A 32 8.96 0.31 -9.30
CA ASN A 32 7.75 0.31 -8.50
C ASN A 32 6.96 1.60 -8.66
N ARG A 33 7.66 2.74 -8.68
CA ARG A 33 7.03 4.05 -8.92
C ARG A 33 6.33 4.08 -10.27
N GLN A 34 6.96 3.59 -11.33
CA GLN A 34 6.38 3.52 -12.67
C GLN A 34 5.18 2.56 -12.73
N VAL A 35 5.30 1.37 -12.14
CA VAL A 35 4.21 0.39 -12.07
C VAL A 35 3.02 0.96 -11.31
N SER A 36 3.22 1.52 -10.12
CA SER A 36 2.14 2.17 -9.35
C SER A 36 1.53 3.34 -10.11
N SER A 37 2.35 4.13 -10.80
CA SER A 37 1.93 5.27 -11.63
C SER A 37 0.98 4.87 -12.76
N VAL A 38 1.25 3.75 -13.43
CA VAL A 38 0.39 3.21 -14.50
C VAL A 38 -0.85 2.54 -13.91
N LEU A 39 -0.70 1.75 -12.85
CA LEU A 39 -1.81 1.03 -12.23
C LEU A 39 -2.91 1.97 -11.74
N VAL A 40 -2.57 3.08 -11.08
CA VAL A 40 -3.57 4.08 -10.63
C VAL A 40 -4.37 4.64 -11.81
N VAL A 41 -3.73 4.91 -12.95
CA VAL A 41 -4.42 5.42 -14.14
C VAL A 41 -5.35 4.36 -14.73
N VAL A 42 -4.90 3.10 -14.79
CA VAL A 42 -5.70 1.98 -15.29
C VAL A 42 -6.90 1.70 -14.38
N GLU A 43 -6.70 1.65 -13.06
CA GLU A 43 -7.76 1.44 -12.08
C GLU A 43 -8.80 2.56 -12.13
N ASN A 44 -8.36 3.81 -12.21
CA ASN A 44 -9.28 4.96 -12.32
C ASN A 44 -10.05 4.97 -13.63
N PHE A 45 -9.41 4.56 -14.74
CA PHE A 45 -10.08 4.42 -16.02
C PHE A 45 -11.15 3.34 -15.98
N ILE A 46 -10.78 2.12 -15.55
CA ILE A 46 -11.71 1.00 -15.42
C ILE A 46 -12.83 1.34 -14.44
N GLY A 47 -12.53 1.99 -13.31
CA GLY A 47 -13.53 2.43 -12.34
C GLY A 47 -14.56 3.39 -12.94
N ARG A 48 -14.13 4.31 -13.82
CA ARG A 48 -15.02 5.22 -14.55
C ARG A 48 -15.87 4.46 -15.59
N VAL A 49 -15.26 3.56 -16.37
CA VAL A 49 -15.98 2.68 -17.31
C VAL A 49 -17.06 1.88 -16.58
N CYS A 50 -16.71 1.23 -15.47
CA CYS A 50 -17.63 0.44 -14.66
C CYS A 50 -18.78 1.28 -14.07
N SER A 51 -18.50 2.52 -13.66
CA SER A 51 -19.54 3.44 -13.16
C SER A 51 -20.53 3.80 -14.26
N PHE A 52 -20.03 4.10 -15.46
CA PHE A 52 -20.87 4.39 -16.62
C PHE A 52 -21.70 3.17 -17.06
N TRP A 53 -21.09 1.99 -17.01
CA TRP A 53 -21.76 0.72 -17.28
C TRP A 53 -22.91 0.46 -16.30
N LYS A 54 -22.70 0.70 -14.99
CA LYS A 54 -23.76 0.60 -13.97
C LYS A 54 -24.94 1.51 -14.27
N VAL A 55 -24.69 2.76 -14.64
CA VAL A 55 -25.74 3.73 -14.99
C VAL A 55 -26.49 3.28 -16.25
N SER A 56 -25.75 2.85 -17.28
CA SER A 56 -26.34 2.39 -18.54
C SER A 56 -27.22 1.17 -18.33
N HIS A 57 -26.74 0.20 -17.55
CA HIS A 57 -27.50 -1.00 -17.20
C HIS A 57 -28.78 -0.68 -16.40
N ALA A 58 -28.79 0.36 -15.57
CA ALA A 58 -29.98 0.78 -14.84
C ALA A 58 -30.99 1.55 -15.70
N THR A 59 -30.53 2.15 -16.80
CA THR A 59 -31.33 3.09 -17.61
C THR A 59 -31.88 2.46 -18.88
N PHE A 60 -31.15 1.53 -19.49
CA PHE A 60 -31.49 0.94 -20.79
C PHE A 60 -31.78 -0.55 -20.67
N THR A 61 -32.72 -1.03 -21.49
CA THR A 61 -32.99 -2.47 -21.63
C THR A 61 -31.99 -3.06 -22.62
N TRP A 62 -31.27 -4.09 -22.19
CA TRP A 62 -30.21 -4.73 -22.96
C TRP A 62 -30.74 -5.47 -24.19
N ASP A 63 -30.10 -5.23 -25.34
CA ASP A 63 -30.25 -6.02 -26.58
C ASP A 63 -28.84 -6.23 -27.19
N GLU A 64 -28.61 -7.36 -27.83
CA GLU A 64 -27.31 -7.72 -28.41
C GLU A 64 -26.92 -6.76 -29.55
N LYS A 65 -27.92 -6.17 -30.21
CA LYS A 65 -27.74 -5.18 -31.28
C LYS A 65 -27.20 -3.83 -30.79
N ILE A 66 -27.44 -3.49 -29.52
CA ILE A 66 -27.05 -2.20 -28.95
C ILE A 66 -25.75 -2.29 -28.12
N ASP A 67 -25.32 -3.49 -27.73
CA ASP A 67 -24.15 -3.72 -26.89
C ASP A 67 -22.87 -3.05 -27.45
N GLY A 68 -22.56 -3.28 -28.73
CA GLY A 68 -21.40 -2.66 -29.37
C GLY A 68 -21.45 -1.12 -29.42
N VAL A 69 -22.65 -0.54 -29.50
CA VAL A 69 -22.84 0.92 -29.44
C VAL A 69 -22.64 1.42 -28.01
N PHE A 70 -23.17 0.71 -27.01
CA PHE A 70 -22.96 1.01 -25.60
C PHE A 70 -21.50 0.94 -25.21
N GLN A 71 -20.79 -0.10 -25.64
CA GLN A 71 -19.36 -0.25 -25.38
C GLN A 71 -18.59 0.94 -25.95
N ARG A 72 -18.71 1.21 -27.27
CA ARG A 72 -18.02 2.34 -27.91
C ARG A 72 -18.35 3.68 -27.27
N THR A 73 -19.62 3.91 -26.94
CA THR A 73 -20.09 5.15 -26.31
C THR A 73 -19.53 5.30 -24.89
N THR A 74 -19.51 4.21 -24.11
CA THR A 74 -18.95 4.19 -22.76
C THR A 74 -17.46 4.55 -22.78
N PHE A 75 -16.69 3.96 -23.69
CA PHE A 75 -15.26 4.27 -23.83
C PHE A 75 -15.03 5.70 -24.34
N ALA A 76 -15.81 6.17 -25.32
CA ALA A 76 -15.72 7.53 -25.83
C ALA A 76 -16.01 8.59 -24.74
N LEU A 77 -17.09 8.39 -23.97
CA LEU A 77 -17.45 9.28 -22.86
C LEU A 77 -16.44 9.23 -21.72
N THR A 78 -15.87 8.06 -21.43
CA THR A 78 -14.80 7.93 -20.43
C THR A 78 -13.54 8.68 -20.89
N ASN A 79 -13.16 8.57 -22.17
CA ASN A 79 -12.03 9.31 -22.74
C ASN A 79 -12.26 10.82 -22.69
N PHE A 80 -13.46 11.29 -23.05
CA PHE A 80 -13.84 12.69 -22.92
C PHE A 80 -13.78 13.16 -21.47
N HIS A 81 -14.31 12.37 -20.54
CA HIS A 81 -14.26 12.68 -19.12
C HIS A 81 -12.82 12.73 -18.57
N ILE A 82 -11.89 11.92 -19.09
CA ILE A 82 -10.46 12.05 -18.76
C ILE A 82 -9.88 13.35 -19.28
N SER A 83 -10.27 13.81 -20.46
CA SER A 83 -9.80 15.09 -21.01
C SER A 83 -10.23 16.29 -20.14
N LEU A 84 -11.43 16.22 -19.54
CA LEU A 84 -11.94 17.24 -18.63
C LEU A 84 -11.39 17.11 -17.22
N MET A 85 -11.36 15.89 -16.69
CA MET A 85 -10.88 15.58 -15.36
C MET A 85 -9.84 14.47 -15.48
N PRO A 86 -8.54 14.84 -15.55
CA PRO A 86 -7.47 13.88 -15.67
C PRO A 86 -7.60 12.78 -14.63
N ALA A 87 -7.24 11.55 -14.98
CA ALA A 87 -7.32 10.40 -14.07
C ALA A 87 -6.53 10.60 -12.77
N ARG A 88 -5.65 11.61 -12.70
CA ARG A 88 -4.87 11.97 -11.51
C ARG A 88 -5.36 13.21 -10.74
N ALA A 89 -6.23 14.03 -11.32
CA ALA A 89 -6.46 15.39 -10.83
C ALA A 89 -7.19 15.45 -9.46
N LYS A 90 -8.14 14.55 -9.19
CA LYS A 90 -8.78 14.43 -7.87
C LYS A 90 -8.01 13.56 -6.89
N ASP A 91 -7.09 12.75 -7.39
CA ASP A 91 -6.37 11.79 -6.60
C ASP A 91 -5.12 12.38 -5.96
N GLU A 92 -4.57 13.48 -6.47
CA GLU A 92 -3.34 14.05 -5.92
C GLU A 92 -3.49 14.46 -4.44
N ASP A 93 -4.53 15.22 -4.10
CA ASP A 93 -4.81 15.63 -2.72
C ASP A 93 -5.16 14.44 -1.81
N TYR A 94 -6.01 13.52 -2.30
CA TYR A 94 -6.39 12.33 -1.56
C TYR A 94 -5.19 11.38 -1.34
N TYR A 95 -4.35 11.21 -2.36
CA TYR A 95 -3.15 10.39 -2.31
C TYR A 95 -2.12 10.98 -1.35
N VAL A 96 -1.94 12.30 -1.35
CA VAL A 96 -1.09 12.99 -0.37
C VAL A 96 -1.59 12.72 1.06
N LEU A 97 -2.91 12.82 1.30
CA LEU A 97 -3.51 12.52 2.60
C LEU A 97 -3.27 11.04 3.02
N VAL A 98 -3.48 10.11 2.10
CA VAL A 98 -3.29 8.66 2.35
C VAL A 98 -1.81 8.35 2.60
N MET A 99 -0.90 8.93 1.84
CA MET A 99 0.55 8.78 2.05
C MET A 99 0.99 9.34 3.39
N ALA A 100 0.50 10.52 3.78
CA ALA A 100 0.77 11.11 5.09
C ALA A 100 0.28 10.18 6.22
N ARG A 101 -0.91 9.58 6.07
CA ARG A 101 -1.44 8.59 7.02
C ARG A 101 -0.55 7.36 7.13
N TYR A 102 -0.11 6.79 6.01
CA TYR A 102 0.78 5.62 6.03
C TYR A 102 2.16 5.93 6.64
N GLN A 103 2.71 7.10 6.36
CA GLN A 103 3.92 7.58 7.02
C GLN A 103 3.72 7.70 8.52
N GLY A 104 2.60 8.28 8.97
CA GLY A 104 2.22 8.35 10.38
C GLY A 104 2.16 6.97 11.04
N MET A 105 1.49 6.00 10.40
CA MET A 105 1.42 4.62 10.88
C MET A 105 2.80 3.94 10.96
N SER A 106 3.65 4.16 9.96
CA SER A 106 5.01 3.62 9.92
C SER A 106 5.87 4.18 11.05
N ASN A 107 5.82 5.49 11.26
CA ASN A 107 6.54 6.18 12.33
C ASN A 107 6.05 5.74 13.70
N GLU A 108 4.74 5.59 13.87
CA GLU A 108 4.15 5.09 15.12
C GLU A 108 4.61 3.66 15.45
N ARG A 109 4.67 2.78 14.43
CA ARG A 109 5.24 1.43 14.61
C ARG A 109 6.70 1.46 15.02
N LYS A 110 7.52 2.33 14.41
CA LYS A 110 8.93 2.53 14.79
C LYS A 110 9.04 3.03 16.22
N ARG A 111 8.21 4.00 16.63
CA ARG A 111 8.18 4.55 17.99
C ARG A 111 7.86 3.48 19.02
N LYS A 112 6.78 2.70 18.81
CA LYS A 112 6.41 1.58 19.71
C LYS A 112 7.52 0.54 19.82
N CYS A 113 8.19 0.21 18.72
CA CYS A 113 9.29 -0.74 18.73
C CYS A 113 10.50 -0.19 19.51
N ALA A 114 10.85 1.08 19.31
CA ALA A 114 11.92 1.75 20.05
C ALA A 114 11.63 1.84 21.55
N GLU A 115 10.39 2.16 21.94
CA GLU A 115 9.97 2.18 23.35
C GLU A 115 10.03 0.80 24.01
N SER A 116 9.57 -0.24 23.30
CA SER A 116 9.66 -1.61 23.77
C SER A 116 11.12 -2.05 23.96
N GLN A 117 12.00 -1.76 22.99
CA GLN A 117 13.43 -2.02 23.11
C GLN A 117 14.06 -1.25 24.27
N ARG A 118 13.69 0.02 24.48
CA ARG A 118 14.20 0.84 25.60
C ARG A 118 13.80 0.24 26.95
N ARG A 119 12.53 -0.14 27.12
CA ARG A 119 12.04 -0.82 28.33
C ARG A 119 12.76 -2.14 28.56
N TYR A 120 12.95 -2.94 27.50
CA TYR A 120 13.69 -4.19 27.59
C TYR A 120 15.14 -3.97 28.05
N ARG A 121 15.85 -2.97 27.47
CA ARG A 121 17.23 -2.64 27.87
C ARG A 121 17.32 -2.19 29.33
N MET A 122 16.39 -1.35 29.81
CA MET A 122 16.34 -0.94 31.21
C MET A 122 16.07 -2.11 32.15
N ASN A 123 15.07 -2.95 31.85
CA ASN A 123 14.75 -4.11 32.67
C ASN A 123 15.91 -5.10 32.73
N ARG A 124 16.64 -5.28 31.62
CA ARG A 124 17.87 -6.08 31.59
C ARG A 124 18.96 -5.48 32.49
N GLN A 125 19.18 -4.18 32.44
CA GLN A 125 20.15 -3.49 33.32
C GLN A 125 19.77 -3.62 34.79
N ASN A 126 18.49 -3.45 35.14
CA ASN A 126 18.01 -3.63 36.51
C ASN A 126 18.23 -5.07 37.00
N ARG A 127 17.95 -6.07 36.17
CA ARG A 127 18.24 -7.48 36.51
C ARG A 127 19.72 -7.73 36.77
N ILE A 128 20.60 -7.18 35.93
CA ILE A 128 22.06 -7.30 36.10
C ILE A 128 22.54 -6.56 37.37
N ALA A 129 21.97 -5.39 37.67
CA ALA A 129 22.32 -4.62 38.86
C ALA A 129 21.90 -5.35 40.15
N ILE A 130 20.68 -5.91 40.18
CA ILE A 130 20.20 -6.73 41.30
C ILE A 130 21.07 -7.98 41.48
N ASP A 131 21.39 -8.68 40.40
CA ASP A 131 22.23 -9.88 40.45
C ASP A 131 23.68 -9.57 40.90
N ARG A 132 24.20 -8.39 40.55
CA ARG A 132 25.45 -7.88 41.14
C ARG A 132 25.32 -7.57 42.62
N SER A 133 24.28 -6.84 43.04
CA SER A 133 24.12 -6.47 44.46
C SER A 133 23.94 -7.69 45.36
N VAL A 134 23.20 -8.71 44.90
CA VAL A 134 23.05 -9.98 45.63
C VAL A 134 24.40 -10.69 45.78
N ARG A 135 25.21 -10.74 44.72
CA ARG A 135 26.57 -11.31 44.79
C ARG A 135 27.49 -10.54 45.72
N TYR A 136 27.46 -9.21 45.70
CA TYR A 136 28.22 -8.39 46.64
C TYR A 136 27.82 -8.61 48.09
N MET A 137 26.52 -8.69 48.41
CA MET A 137 26.06 -8.97 49.78
C MET A 137 26.48 -10.37 50.26
N HIS A 138 26.51 -11.36 49.37
CA HIS A 138 26.91 -12.72 49.73
C HIS A 138 28.43 -12.85 49.96
N SER A 139 29.26 -12.03 49.31
CA SER A 139 30.72 -11.98 49.54
C SER A 139 31.14 -11.16 50.76
N SER A 140 30.29 -10.27 51.28
CA SER A 140 30.57 -9.46 52.48
C SER A 140 30.18 -10.14 53.79
N VAL A 141 29.57 -11.33 53.73
CA VAL A 141 29.08 -12.12 54.90
C VAL A 141 30.02 -13.30 55.21
N ILE A 142 31.14 -13.42 54.49
CA ILE A 142 32.25 -14.35 54.76
C ILE A 142 33.47 -13.51 55.12
#